data_AF-A0A352RS36-F1
#
_entry.id   AF-A0A352RS36-F1
#
_cell.length_a   1.000
_cell.length_b   1.000
_cell.length_c   1.000
_cell.angle_alpha   90.00
_cell.angle_beta   90.00
_cell.angle_gamma   90.00
#
_symmetry.space_group_name_H-M   'P 1'
#
loop_
_entity.id
_entity.type
_entity.pdbx_description
1 polymer ?
#
loop_
_entity_poly.entity_id
_entity_poly.type
_entity_poly.pdbx_seq_one_letter_code
_entity_poly.pdbx_strand_id
1 'polypeptide(L)' 'MRLRQIEVFRAVMLTGTVSEAARLLHVSQPVVSRVLQHAESSLGFRLFDR' A
#
# COMPACT_ATOMS: atom_id res chain seq x y z
N MET A 1 -9.71 3.12 -7.87
CA MET A 1 -9.50 2.93 -6.42
C MET A 1 -10.51 1.93 -5.88
N ARG A 2 -10.09 0.94 -5.08
CA ARG A 2 -10.93 -0.06 -4.38
C ARG A 2 -10.64 -0.02 -2.87
N LEU A 3 -11.55 -0.55 -2.03
CA LEU A 3 -11.39 -0.55 -0.57
C LEU A 3 -10.04 -1.12 -0.10
N ARG A 4 -9.62 -2.26 -0.68
CA ARG A 4 -8.32 -2.87 -0.35
C ARG A 4 -7.12 -1.98 -0.66
N GLN A 5 -7.20 -1.13 -1.68
CA GLN A 5 -6.14 -0.18 -2.02
C GLN A 5 -6.08 0.95 -0.97
N ILE A 6 -7.25 1.42 -0.51
CA ILE A 6 -7.36 2.43 0.55
C ILE A 6 -6.82 1.88 1.88
N GLU A 7 -7.18 0.64 2.24
CA GLU A 7 -6.66 -0.02 3.44
C GLU A 7 -5.13 -0.15 3.42
N VAL A 8 -4.57 -0.59 2.29
CA VAL A 8 -3.12 -0.73 2.11
C VAL A 8 -2.42 0.63 2.18
N PHE A 9 -2.96 1.64 1.49
CA PHE A 9 -2.43 3.01 1.57
C PHE A 9 -2.46 3.54 3.01
N ARG A 10 -3.60 3.40 3.71
CA ARG A 10 -3.75 3.81 5.11
C ARG A 10 -2.79 3.07 6.03
N ALA A 11 -2.60 1.77 5.85
CA ALA A 11 -1.65 0.99 6.63
C ALA A 11 -0.22 1.53 6.47
N VAL A 12 0.22 1.81 5.24
CA VAL A 12 1.54 2.40 4.98
C VAL A 12 1.68 3.80 5.60
N MET A 13 0.63 4.63 5.49
CA MET A 13 0.61 5.96 6.13
C MET A 13 0.74 5.88 7.66
N LEU A 14 0.15 4.87 8.29
CA LEU A 14 0.21 4.68 9.75
C LEU A 14 1.52 4.07 10.23
N THR A 15 2.08 3.11 9.48
CA THR A 15 3.28 2.37 9.89
C THR A 15 4.57 2.98 9.35
N GLY A 16 4.50 3.91 8.40
CA GLY A 16 5.64 4.59 7.77
C GLY A 16 6.41 3.73 6.76
N THR A 17 6.26 2.40 6.76
CA THR A 17 6.94 1.52 5.81
C THR A 17 6.03 0.42 5.28
N VAL A 18 6.35 -0.09 4.09
CA VAL A 18 5.63 -1.20 3.42
C VAL A 18 5.75 -2.50 4.22
N SER A 19 6.93 -2.78 4.79
CA SER A 19 7.17 -4.00 5.59
C SER A 19 6.31 -4.00 6.85
N GLU A 20 6.24 -2.86 7.54
CA GLU A 20 5.47 -2.74 8.78
C GLU A 20 3.96 -2.77 8.49
N ALA A 21 3.51 -2.21 7.36
CA ALA A 21 2.12 -2.29 6.90
C ALA A 21 1.71 -3.72 6.57
N ALA A 22 2.61 -4.51 5.96
CA ALA A 22 2.34 -5.90 5.63
C ALA A 22 2.11 -6.75 6.90
N ARG A 23 2.92 -6.53 7.93
CA ARG A 23 2.74 -7.17 9.23
C ARG A 23 1.45 -6.71 9.92
N LEU A 24 1.11 -5.41 9.87
CA LEU A 24 -0.16 -4.89 10.40
C LEU A 24 -1.38 -5.52 9.70
N LEU A 25 -1.29 -5.76 8.40
CA LEU A 25 -2.36 -6.34 7.59
C LEU A 25 -2.33 -7.87 7.51
N HIS A 26 -1.44 -8.53 8.25
CA HIS A 26 -1.24 -9.99 8.23
C HIS A 26 -1.07 -10.57 6.81
N VAL A 27 -0.27 -9.90 5.98
CA VAL A 27 0.07 -10.33 4.62
C VAL A 27 1.58 -10.21 4.35
N SER A 28 2.05 -10.78 3.25
CA SER A 28 3.42 -10.59 2.82
C SER A 28 3.66 -9.20 2.20
N GLN A 29 4.86 -8.66 2.36
CA GLN A 29 5.26 -7.37 1.78
C GLN A 29 4.99 -7.26 0.27
N PRO A 30 5.23 -8.29 -0.58
CA PRO A 30 4.92 -8.22 -2.01
C PRO A 30 3.44 -7.99 -2.32
N VAL A 31 2.52 -8.46 -1.45
CA VAL A 31 1.07 -8.20 -1.61
C VAL A 31 0.79 -6.71 -1.44
N VAL A 32 1.36 -6.08 -0.42
CA VAL A 32 1.22 -4.63 -0.15
C VAL A 32 1.79 -3.83 -1.31
N SER A 33 3.02 -4.14 -1.75
CA SER A 33 3.67 -3.48 -2.90
C SER A 33 2.84 -3.57 -4.17
N ARG A 34 2.27 -4.74 -4.48
CA ARG A 34 1.44 -4.94 -5.67
C ARG A 34 0.14 -4.14 -5.59
N VAL A 35 -0.50 -4.08 -4.43
CA VAL A 35 -1.73 -3.30 -4.24
C VAL A 35 -1.45 -1.80 -4.39
N LEU A 36 -0.33 -1.31 -3.87
CA LEU A 36 0.11 0.08 -4.07
C LEU A 36 0.42 0.38 -5.53
N GLN A 37 1.12 -0.50 -6.26
CA GLN A 37 1.36 -0.28 -7.70
C GLN A 37 0.06 -0.19 -8.50
N HIS A 38 -0.90 -1.06 -8.23
CA HIS A 38 -2.22 -0.94 -8.87
C HIS A 38 -2.94 0.34 -8.48
N ALA A 39 -2.71 0.83 -7.26
CA ALA A 39 -3.29 2.08 -6.79
C ALA A 39 -2.71 3.28 -7.54
N GLU A 40 -1.38 3.40 -7.58
CA GLU A 40 -0.63 4.42 -8.31
C GLU A 40 -0.98 4.39 -9.81
N SER A 41 -1.04 3.20 -10.41
CA SER A 41 -1.43 3.03 -11.82
C SER A 41 -2.85 3.51 -12.10
N SER A 42 -3.80 3.26 -11.18
CA SER A 42 -5.18 3.74 -11.34
C SER A 42 -5.31 5.25 -11.15
N LEU A 43 -4.39 5.87 -10.40
CA LEU A 43 -4.41 7.29 -10.06
C LEU A 43 -3.56 8.13 -11.04
N GLY A 44 -2.61 7.52 -11.74
CA GLY A 44 -1.71 8.20 -12.67
C GLY A 44 -0.53 8.92 -12.02
N PHE A 45 -0.31 8.72 -10.72
CA PHE A 45 0.80 9.31 -9.97
C PHE A 45 1.28 8.40 -8.83
N ARG A 46 2.49 8.67 -8.33
CA ARG A 46 3.08 7.93 -7.21
C ARG A 46 2.46 8.39 -5.88
N LEU A 47 2.12 7.45 -5.01
CA LEU A 47 1.50 7.73 -3.71
C LEU A 47 2.53 8.05 -2.63
N PHE A 48 3.77 7.56 -2.80
CA PHE A 48 4.86 7.73 -1.86
C PHE A 48 6.16 8.00 -2.61
N ASP A 49 6.98 8.90 -2.07
CA ASP A 49 8.40 8.97 -2.38
C ASP A 49 9.14 7.91 -1.55
N ARG A 50 10.04 7.18 -2.20
CA ARG A 50 10.72 6.01 -1.64
C ARG A 50 12.20 6.32 -1.49
#